data_AF-A0A2J8MAF0-F1
#
_entry.id   AF-A0A2J8MAF0-F1
#
_cell.length_a   1.000
_cell.length_b   1.000
_cell.length_c   1.000
_cell.angle_alpha   90.00
_cell.angle_beta   90.00
_cell.angle_gamma   90.00
#
_symmetry.space_group_name_H-M   'P 1'
#
loop_
_entity.id
_entity.type
_entity.pdbx_description
1 polymer ?
#
loop_
_entity_poly.entity_id
_entity_poly.type
_entity_poly.pdbx_seq_one_letter_code
_entity_poly.pdbx_strand_id
1 'polypeptide(L)' 'MEISNLYIYDTVLLLANAFHKKLEDRKWHSMASLSCIRKNSKPWQGGRSMLETIKKGGVSGLTGELEFGENGG' A
#
# COMPACT_ATOMS: atom_id res chain seq x y z
N MET A 1 -6.00 20.18 14.46
CA MET A 1 -6.03 18.82 13.86
C MET A 1 -4.62 18.27 13.98
N GLU A 2 -4.42 17.10 14.55
CA GLU A 2 -3.08 16.53 14.67
C GLU A 2 -2.54 16.19 13.27
N ILE A 3 -1.29 16.55 12.97
CA ILE A 3 -0.66 16.35 11.65
C ILE A 3 -0.73 14.86 11.23
N SER A 4 -0.60 13.95 12.19
CA SER A 4 -0.79 12.51 12.00
C SER A 4 -2.15 12.17 11.36
N ASN A 5 -3.23 12.83 11.76
CA ASN A 5 -4.58 12.54 11.23
C ASN A 5 -4.70 12.89 9.75
N LEU A 6 -3.99 13.92 9.29
CA LEU A 6 -3.93 14.29 7.88
C LEU A 6 -3.21 13.19 7.08
N TYR A 7 -2.06 12.73 7.57
CA TYR A 7 -1.33 11.62 6.96
C TYR A 7 -2.12 10.30 6.96
N ILE A 8 -2.91 10.02 7.99
CA ILE A 8 -3.80 8.84 8.01
C ILE A 8 -4.83 8.92 6.89
N TYR A 9 -5.44 10.10 6.69
CA TYR A 9 -6.39 10.29 5.59
C TYR A 9 -5.73 10.03 4.23
N ASP A 10 -4.60 10.66 3.98
CA ASP A 10 -3.89 10.55 2.71
C ASP A 10 -3.34 9.14 2.49
N THR A 11 -2.93 8.44 3.55
CA THR A 11 -2.50 7.03 3.48
C THR A 11 -3.63 6.13 3.00
N VAL A 12 -4.87 6.32 3.51
CA VAL A 12 -6.03 5.54 3.05
C VAL A 12 -6.35 5.86 1.59
N LEU A 13 -6.26 7.14 1.19
CA LEU A 13 -6.44 7.57 -0.19
C LEU A 13 -5.42 6.92 -1.14
N LEU A 14 -4.15 6.88 -0.74
CA LEU A 14 -3.07 6.24 -1.50
C LEU A 14 -3.30 4.72 -1.65
N LEU A 15 -3.68 4.03 -0.58
CA LEU A 15 -4.00 2.60 -0.62
C LEU A 15 -5.18 2.30 -1.54
N ALA A 16 -6.24 3.12 -1.50
CA ALA A 16 -7.41 2.96 -2.36
C ALA A 16 -7.03 3.11 -3.85
N ASN A 17 -6.19 4.09 -4.19
CA ASN A 17 -5.66 4.26 -5.55
C ASN A 17 -4.79 3.09 -5.99
N ALA A 18 -3.94 2.56 -5.11
CA ALA A 18 -3.12 1.39 -5.40
C ALA A 18 -3.98 0.14 -5.68
N PHE A 19 -5.05 -0.08 -4.91
CA PHE A 19 -6.00 -1.16 -5.15
C PHE A 19 -6.76 -0.98 -6.47
N HIS A 20 -7.24 0.23 -6.74
CA HIS A 20 -7.90 0.57 -8.00
C HIS A 20 -6.99 0.24 -9.20
N LYS A 21 -5.75 0.74 -9.20
CA LYS A 21 -4.78 0.48 -10.25
C LYS A 21 -4.50 -1.02 -10.43
N LYS A 22 -4.35 -1.77 -9.35
CA LYS A 22 -4.12 -3.23 -9.40
C LYS A 22 -5.26 -3.98 -10.07
N LEU A 23 -6.50 -3.56 -9.80
CA LEU A 23 -7.71 -4.15 -10.39
C LEU A 23 -7.85 -3.75 -11.87
N GLU A 24 -7.64 -2.48 -12.20
CA GLU A 24 -7.66 -1.96 -13.57
C GLU A 24 -6.61 -2.65 -14.46
N ASP A 25 -5.38 -2.78 -13.96
CA ASP A 25 -4.29 -3.48 -14.66
C ASP A 25 -4.51 -5.01 -14.75
N ARG A 26 -5.56 -5.54 -14.12
CA ARG A 26 -5.87 -6.99 -14.03
C ARG A 26 -4.73 -7.82 -13.41
N LYS A 27 -3.96 -7.23 -12.51
CA LYS A 27 -2.79 -7.84 -11.83
C LYS A 27 -3.07 -8.18 -10.36
N TRP A 28 -4.34 -8.38 -10.03
CA TRP A 28 -4.79 -8.62 -8.66
C TRP A 28 -4.29 -9.98 -8.14
N HIS A 29 -3.72 -9.96 -6.93
CA HIS A 29 -3.45 -11.15 -6.13
C HIS A 29 -4.23 -11.04 -4.83
N SER A 30 -5.10 -12.01 -4.57
CA SER A 30 -5.90 -12.03 -3.34
C SER A 30 -5.02 -12.13 -2.09
N MET A 31 -5.54 -11.59 -0.99
CA MET A 31 -4.95 -11.72 0.34
C MET A 31 -4.89 -13.20 0.76
N ALA A 32 -3.95 -13.53 1.64
CA ALA A 32 -3.81 -14.86 2.22
C ALA A 32 -3.96 -14.80 3.74
N SER A 33 -4.59 -15.83 4.32
CA SER A 33 -4.52 -16.04 5.77
C SER A 33 -3.11 -16.50 6.13
N LEU A 34 -2.40 -15.71 6.93
CA LEU A 34 -1.01 -15.95 7.33
C LEU A 34 -0.92 -16.29 8.82
N SER A 35 0.20 -16.88 9.22
CA SER A 35 0.57 -17.08 10.63
C SER A 35 2.00 -16.59 10.82
N CYS A 36 2.28 -15.79 11.86
CA CYS A 36 3.60 -15.14 12.02
C CYS A 36 4.56 -15.88 12.96
N ILE A 37 4.06 -16.69 13.90
CA ILE A 37 4.86 -17.34 14.95
C ILE A 37 4.97 -18.85 14.67
N ARG A 38 5.28 -19.19 13.41
CA ARG A 38 5.59 -20.57 13.00
C ARG A 38 6.84 -20.56 12.13
N LYS A 39 7.76 -21.49 12.37
CA LYS A 39 9.01 -21.61 11.62
C LYS A 39 8.78 -21.86 10.11
N ASN A 40 7.63 -22.43 9.75
CA ASN A 40 7.31 -22.89 8.40
C ASN A 40 6.32 -21.94 7.69
N SER A 41 6.12 -20.73 8.24
CA SER A 41 5.19 -19.77 7.69
C SER A 41 5.57 -19.36 6.28
N LYS A 42 4.59 -19.33 5.39
CA LYS A 42 4.76 -18.79 4.04
C LYS A 42 4.33 -17.32 4.03
N PRO A 43 5.05 -16.43 3.35
CA PRO A 43 4.64 -15.04 3.20
C PRO A 43 3.47 -14.92 2.23
N TRP A 44 2.81 -13.76 2.23
CA TRP A 44 1.84 -13.45 1.19
C TRP A 44 2.54 -13.28 -0.17
N GLN A 45 2.23 -14.18 -1.10
CA GLN A 45 2.87 -14.23 -2.42
C GLN A 45 2.59 -12.97 -3.27
N GLY A 46 1.44 -12.33 -3.08
CA GLY A 46 1.10 -11.08 -3.75
C GLY A 46 1.79 -9.83 -3.16
N GLY A 47 2.41 -9.96 -1.98
CA GLY A 47 2.89 -8.84 -1.17
C GLY A 47 3.91 -7.98 -1.85
N ARG A 48 4.89 -8.58 -2.53
CA ARG A 48 5.91 -7.82 -3.27
C ARG A 48 5.28 -6.96 -4.37
N SER A 49 4.36 -7.53 -5.15
CA SER A 49 3.72 -6.78 -6.24
C SER A 49 2.82 -5.66 -5.72
N MET A 50 2.17 -5.84 -4.57
CA MET A 50 1.34 -4.80 -3.96
C MET A 50 2.19 -3.67 -3.39
N LEU A 51 3.27 -4.01 -2.68
CA LEU A 51 4.23 -3.03 -2.16
C LEU A 51 4.79 -2.15 -3.28
N GLU A 52 5.19 -2.75 -4.41
CA GLU A 52 5.67 -1.98 -5.57
C GLU A 52 4.59 -1.08 -6.20
N THR A 53 3.32 -1.50 -6.20
CA THR A 53 2.22 -0.66 -6.69
C THR A 53 1.96 0.52 -5.76
N ILE A 54 1.96 0.29 -4.43
CA ILE A 54 1.77 1.35 -3.43
C ILE A 54 2.94 2.34 -3.46
N LYS A 55 4.18 1.84 -3.47
CA LYS A 55 5.40 2.66 -3.45
C LYS A 55 5.51 3.59 -4.67
N LYS A 56 5.06 3.13 -5.84
CA LYS A 56 5.06 3.93 -7.08
C LYS A 56 3.81 4.79 -7.24
N GLY A 57 2.87 4.71 -6.30
CA GLY A 57 1.70 5.57 -6.27
C GLY A 57 2.04 6.93 -5.64
N GLY A 58 1.21 7.92 -5.95
CA GLY A 58 1.22 9.23 -5.33
C GLY A 58 -0.20 9.78 -5.32
N VAL A 59 -0.54 10.57 -4.31
CA VAL A 59 -1.85 11.22 -4.20
C VAL A 59 -1.73 12.65 -3.71
N SER A 60 -2.56 13.53 -4.27
CA SER A 60 -2.80 14.87 -3.75
C SER A 60 -3.90 14.82 -2.68
N GLY A 61 -3.55 15.07 -1.42
CA GLY A 61 -4.41 14.97 -0.25
C GLY A 61 -4.35 16.18 0.69
N LEU A 62 -4.68 15.96 1.97
CA LEU A 62 -4.71 17.00 3.00
C LEU A 62 -3.32 17.49 3.41
N THR A 63 -2.28 16.70 3.15
CA THR A 63 -0.87 17.03 3.41
C THR A 63 -0.16 17.66 2.22
N GLY A 64 -0.85 17.82 1.08
CA GLY A 64 -0.23 18.15 -0.21
C GLY A 64 -0.02 16.87 -1.02
N GLU A 65 1.18 16.64 -1.53
CA GLU A 65 1.52 15.39 -2.21
C GLU A 65 2.04 14.36 -1.20
N LEU A 66 1.42 13.18 -1.18
CA LEU A 66 1.93 11.99 -0.49
C LEU A 66 2.43 10.99 -1.53
N GLU A 67 3.74 10.76 -1.54
CA GLU A 67 4.43 9.78 -2.37
C GLU A 67 5.58 9.12 -1.58
N PHE A 68 6.18 8.08 -2.15
CA PHE A 68 7.34 7.41 -1.56
C PHE A 68 8.55 7.45 -2.51
N GLY A 69 9.71 7.82 -1.98
CA GLY A 69 10.98 7.77 -2.70
C GLY A 69 11.52 6.34 -2.90
N GLU A 70 12.69 6.22 -3.55
CA GLU A 70 13.33 4.92 -3.78
C GLU A 70 13.69 4.17 -2.50
N ASN A 71 13.95 4.87 -1.40
CA ASN A 71 14.19 4.30 -0.08
C ASN A 71 12.88 3.95 0.66
N GLY A 72 11.71 4.32 0.12
CA GLY A 72 10.40 4.14 0.76
C GLY A 72 10.07 5.18 1.84
N GLY A 73 10.84 6.28 1.91
CA GLY A 73 10.53 7.44 2.75
C GLY A 73 9.84 8.55 1.97
#